data_AF-A0A7C9RDQ5-F1
#
_entry.id   AF-A0A7C9RDQ5-F1
#
_cell.length_a   1.000
_cell.length_b   1.000
_cell.length_c   1.000
_cell.angle_alpha   90.00
_cell.angle_beta   90.00
_cell.angle_gamma   90.00
#
_symmetry.space_group_name_H-M   'P 1'
#
loop_
_entity.id
_entity.type
_entity.pdbx_description
1 polymer ?
#
loop_
_entity_poly.entity_id
_entity_poly.type
_entity_poly.pdbx_seq_one_letter_code
_entity_poly.pdbx_strand_id
1 'polypeptide(L)' 'MEFTALFLAAAIVMCAAWRGSRTLAMSLFAVLLAACVATYLHHATDTLKLSF' A
#
# COMPACT_ATOMS: atom_id res chain seq x y z
N MET A 1 -12.09 0.45 -6.12
CA MET A 1 -10.91 0.37 -7.03
C MET A 1 -9.57 0.54 -6.30
N GLU A 2 -9.54 1.08 -5.07
CA GLU A 2 -8.30 1.29 -4.30
C GLU A 2 -7.51 -0.01 -4.01
N PHE A 3 -8.19 -1.09 -3.60
CA PHE A 3 -7.53 -2.38 -3.36
C PHE A 3 -6.83 -2.95 -4.61
N THR A 4 -7.40 -2.73 -5.80
CA THR A 4 -6.81 -3.14 -7.07
C THR A 4 -5.52 -2.37 -7.37
N ALA A 5 -5.47 -1.08 -7.04
CA ALA A 5 -4.27 -0.26 -7.20
C ALA A 5 -3.16 -0.68 -6.22
N LEU A 6 -3.51 -0.97 -4.95
CA LEU A 6 -2.56 -1.49 -3.96
C LEU A 6 -1.99 -2.85 -4.37
N PHE A 7 -2.82 -3.73 -4.95
CA PHE A 7 -2.37 -5.01 -5.49
C PHE A 7 -1.36 -4.83 -6.63
N LEU A 8 -1.67 -3.96 -7.60
CA LEU A 8 -0.76 -3.68 -8.71
C LEU A 8 0.56 -3.08 -8.23
N ALA A 9 0.50 -2.15 -7.27
CA ALA A 9 1.69 -1.57 -6.66
C ALA A 9 2.54 -2.64 -5.97
N ALA A 10 1.94 -3.56 -5.23
CA ALA A 10 2.63 -4.70 -4.62
C ALA A 10 3.32 -5.59 -5.66
N ALA A 11 2.65 -5.91 -6.77
CA ALA A 11 3.24 -6.70 -7.85
C ALA A 11 4.48 -6.00 -8.46
N ILE A 12 4.42 -4.68 -8.66
CA ILE A 12 5.56 -3.89 -9.15
C ILE A 12 6.73 -3.93 -8.14
N VAL A 13 6.45 -3.78 -6.84
CA VAL A 13 7.48 -3.87 -5.79
C VAL A 13 8.14 -5.25 -5.80
N MET A 14 7.37 -6.33 -5.96
CA MET A 14 7.91 -7.69 -6.06
C MET A 14 8.82 -7.85 -7.29
N CYS A 15 8.40 -7.33 -8.45
CA CYS A 15 9.22 -7.33 -9.67
C CYS A 15 10.53 -6.52 -9.50
N ALA A 16 10.45 -5.36 -8.82
CA ALA A 16 11.62 -4.54 -8.53
C ALA A 16 12.58 -5.24 -7.55
N ALA A 17 12.04 -5.90 -6.53
CA ALA A 17 12.80 -6.71 -5.58
C ALA A 17 13.49 -7.89 -6.28
N TRP A 18 12.82 -8.55 -7.22
CA TRP A 18 13.37 -9.65 -8.02
C TRP A 18 14.56 -9.23 -8.88
N ARG A 19 14.56 -8.00 -9.41
CA ARG A 19 15.66 -7.43 -10.21
C ARG A 19 16.92 -7.08 -9.40
N GLY A 20 16.92 -7.24 -8.08
CA GLY A 20 18.13 -7.23 -7.24
C GLY A 20 18.55 -5.88 -6.67
N SER A 21 17.87 -4.77 -6.99
CA SER A 21 18.17 -3.47 -6.37
C SER A 21 17.53 -3.37 -5.00
N ARG A 22 18.29 -3.70 -3.95
CA ARG A 22 17.83 -3.68 -2.55
C ARG A 22 17.32 -2.30 -2.13
N THR A 23 18.01 -1.23 -2.51
CA THR A 23 17.62 0.15 -2.15
C THR A 23 16.29 0.54 -2.79
N LEU A 24 16.11 0.21 -4.07
CA LEU A 24 14.86 0.48 -4.80
C LEU A 24 13.70 -0.35 -4.23
N ALA A 25 13.93 -1.62 -3.92
CA ALA A 25 12.92 -2.50 -3.33
C ALA A 25 12.45 -1.97 -1.96
N MET A 26 13.39 -1.54 -1.11
CA MET A 26 13.06 -1.01 0.21
C MET A 26 12.32 0.32 0.15
N SER A 27 12.70 1.23 -0.76
CA SER A 27 11.99 2.50 -0.91
C SER A 27 10.58 2.30 -1.46
N LEU A 28 10.41 1.46 -2.47
CA LEU A 28 9.10 1.11 -3.03
C LEU A 28 8.20 0.41 -1.99
N PHE A 29 8.78 -0.50 -1.19
CA PHE A 29 8.05 -1.16 -0.12
C PHE A 29 7.58 -0.17 0.96
N ALA A 30 8.42 0.78 1.35
CA ALA A 30 8.03 1.80 2.34
C ALA A 30 6.85 2.66 1.85
N VAL A 31 6.87 3.07 0.58
CA VAL A 31 5.75 3.82 -0.04
C VAL A 31 4.48 2.98 -0.09
N LEU A 32 4.58 1.71 -0.51
CA LEU A 32 3.45 0.78 -0.53
C LEU A 32 2.86 0.59 0.87
N LEU A 33 3.70 0.42 1.89
CA LEU A 33 3.26 0.25 3.26
C LEU A 33 2.48 1.48 3.76
N ALA A 34 2.99 2.69 3.48
CA ALA A 34 2.30 3.93 3.82
C ALA A 34 0.92 4.04 3.13
N ALA A 35 0.84 3.68 1.85
CA ALA A 35 -0.43 3.65 1.12
C ALA A 35 -1.44 2.65 1.72
N CYS A 36 -0.99 1.44 2.07
CA CYS A 36 -1.82 0.44 2.74
C CYS A 36 -2.35 0.94 4.09
N VAL A 37 -1.50 1.58 4.90
CA VAL A 37 -1.91 2.16 6.19
C VAL A 37 -2.92 3.28 5.99
N ALA A 38 -2.71 4.16 5.02
CA ALA A 38 -3.65 5.24 4.72
C ALA A 38 -5.02 4.70 4.28
N THR A 39 -5.06 3.71 3.38
CA THR A 39 -6.31 3.07 2.96
C THR A 39 -6.98 2.31 4.10
N TYR A 40 -6.21 1.61 4.94
CA TYR A 40 -6.74 0.95 6.14
C TYR A 40 -7.39 1.97 7.08
N LEU A 41 -6.69 3.06 7.41
CA LEU A 41 -7.24 4.12 8.25
C LEU A 41 -8.48 4.73 7.64
N HIS A 42 -8.46 5.05 6.34
CA HIS A 42 -9.59 5.60 5.62
C HIS A 42 -10.84 4.72 5.79
N HIS A 43 -10.73 3.42 5.54
CA HIS A 43 -11.85 2.48 5.67
C HIS A 43 -12.23 2.20 7.14
N ALA A 44 -11.26 2.15 8.05
CA ALA A 44 -11.52 1.98 9.48
C ALA A 44 -12.26 3.20 10.07
N THR A 45 -11.98 4.40 9.58
CA THR A 45 -12.69 5.62 9.98
C THR A 45 -14.03 5.79 9.27
N ASP A 46 -14.16 5.39 8.00
CA ASP A 46 -15.44 5.47 7.27
C ASP A 46 -16.52 4.56 7.87
N THR A 47 -16.10 3.43 8.45
CA THR A 47 -17.01 2.52 9.17
C THR A 47 -17.38 3.01 10.56
N LEU A 48 -16.62 3.96 11.13
CA LEU A 48 -17.02 4.74 12.31
C LEU A 48 -17.99 5.85 11.89
N LYS A 49 -19.20 5.47 11.46
CA LYS A 49 -20.34 6.41 11.52
C LYS A 49 -20.55 6.77 12.99
N LEU A 50 -19.98 7.88 13.42
CA LEU A 50 -20.32 8.55 14.67
C LEU A 50 -21.79 8.96 14.57
N SER A 51 -22.68 8.03 14.91
CA SER A 51 -24.06 8.34 15.27
C SER A 51 -24.01 9.05 16.61
N PHE A 52 -23.78 10.36 16.57
CA PHE A 52 -24.26 11.25 17.61
C PHE A 52 -25.66 11.71 17.24
#